data_AF-A0A523NN30-F1
#
_entry.id   AF-A0A523NN30-F1
#
_cell.length_a   1.000
_cell.length_b   1.000
_cell.length_c   1.000
_cell.angle_alpha   90.00
_cell.angle_beta   90.00
_cell.angle_gamma   90.00
#
_symmetry.space_group_name_H-M   'P 1'
#
loop_
_entity.id
_entity.type
_entity.pdbx_description
1 polymer ?
#
loop_
_entity_poly.entity_id
_entity_poly.type
_entity_poly.pdbx_seq_one_letter_code
_entity_poly.pdbx_strand_id
1 'polypeptide(L)'
;MTLANRDILSIQDLADEDIEAILDTATSLKEISTRKIKKVPTLRGRTIINLFFEPSTRTRTSFEIAGKRLSADVINISASTSSATKGESLLDTAYNLEAMNPDILVIRHGSSGVPQMIASHIKCPVINAGDGAHEHPTQALLDLLTIRERHKTLTGLKVVIVGDIAHSRVARSNILAMRKMGMVVTVVGPPTMIPVGMAQLGVSIHYNLEEALRDVDVIMMLRIQLERQSQGLFSSFREYSSLYCLTAEKLKNASKQVMIMHPGPVNRGVEISLDILEGPHSVVLEQVHNGVAVRMALLYLLLEGGNEDSN
;
A
#
# COMPACT_ATOMS: atom_id res chain seq x y z
N MET A 1 -5.20 -6.58 22.08
CA MET A 1 -6.24 -6.15 21.11
C MET A 1 -6.14 -7.07 19.91
N THR A 2 -7.28 -7.63 19.53
CA THR A 2 -7.43 -8.54 18.40
C THR A 2 -8.18 -7.79 17.31
N LEU A 3 -7.73 -7.89 16.06
CA LEU A 3 -8.44 -7.29 14.93
C LEU A 3 -9.80 -7.97 14.77
N ALA A 4 -10.82 -7.22 14.37
CA ALA A 4 -12.15 -7.79 14.16
C ALA A 4 -12.16 -8.82 13.01
N ASN A 5 -11.26 -8.64 12.03
CA ASN A 5 -11.13 -9.54 10.88
C ASN A 5 -9.95 -10.49 11.02
N ARG A 6 -10.19 -11.75 10.65
CA ARG A 6 -9.16 -12.78 10.50
C ARG A 6 -8.20 -12.47 9.34
N ASP A 7 -8.67 -11.83 8.28
CA ASP A 7 -7.93 -11.59 7.05
C ASP A 7 -7.78 -10.08 6.77
N ILE A 8 -6.74 -9.71 6.02
CA ILE A 8 -6.48 -8.32 5.60
C ILE A 8 -6.55 -8.24 4.08
N LEU A 9 -7.78 -8.14 3.56
CA LEU A 9 -8.07 -8.30 2.13
C LEU A 9 -8.36 -6.97 1.43
N SER A 10 -9.16 -6.11 2.05
CA SER A 10 -9.54 -4.77 1.59
C SER A 10 -9.50 -3.76 2.75
N ILE A 11 -9.31 -2.48 2.43
CA ILE A 11 -9.51 -1.39 3.38
C ILE A 11 -10.98 -1.24 3.79
N GLN A 12 -11.92 -1.64 2.92
CA GLN A 12 -13.35 -1.52 3.20
C GLN A 12 -13.75 -2.39 4.38
N ASP A 13 -13.13 -3.56 4.51
CA ASP A 13 -13.44 -4.55 5.54
C ASP A 13 -12.94 -4.12 6.93
N LEU A 14 -11.90 -3.28 7.01
CA LEU A 14 -11.31 -2.85 8.29
C LEU A 14 -12.17 -1.79 8.98
N ALA A 15 -12.50 -1.97 10.26
CA ALA A 15 -13.12 -0.92 11.05
C ALA A 15 -12.13 0.24 11.29
N ASP A 16 -12.65 1.42 11.65
CA ASP A 16 -11.82 2.59 11.94
C ASP A 16 -10.90 2.30 13.14
N GLU A 17 -11.43 1.59 14.14
CA GLU A 17 -10.70 1.15 15.33
C GLU A 17 -9.59 0.13 14.98
N ASP A 18 -9.84 -0.77 14.02
CA ASP A 18 -8.82 -1.71 13.54
C ASP A 18 -7.67 -0.96 12.85
N ILE A 19 -7.99 0.05 12.03
CA ILE A 19 -6.98 0.89 11.38
C ILE A 19 -6.14 1.59 12.44
N GLU A 20 -6.75 2.25 13.43
CA GLU A 20 -6.01 2.93 14.50
C GLU A 20 -5.14 1.95 15.30
N ALA A 21 -5.66 0.78 15.67
CA ALA A 21 -4.90 -0.26 16.37
C ALA A 21 -3.68 -0.73 15.56
N ILE A 22 -3.82 -0.90 14.24
CA ILE A 22 -2.71 -1.24 13.35
C ILE A 22 -1.68 -0.12 13.34
N LEU A 23 -2.09 1.13 13.18
CA LEU A 23 -1.19 2.27 13.12
C LEU A 23 -0.43 2.46 14.45
N ASP A 24 -1.10 2.31 15.60
CA ASP A 24 -0.49 2.44 16.94
C ASP A 24 0.52 1.33 17.23
N THR A 25 0.16 0.10 16.86
CA THR A 25 1.06 -1.04 16.94
C THR A 25 2.27 -0.83 16.02
N ALA A 26 2.07 -0.30 14.82
CA ALA A 26 3.14 -0.01 13.88
C ALA A 26 4.08 1.07 14.42
N THR A 27 3.57 2.14 15.02
CA THR A 27 4.37 3.18 15.69
C THR A 27 5.26 2.56 16.78
N SER A 28 4.71 1.66 17.59
CA SER A 28 5.46 0.98 18.67
C SER A 28 6.55 0.04 18.13
N LEU A 29 6.24 -0.74 17.09
CA LEU A 29 7.18 -1.70 16.48
C LEU A 29 8.26 -1.02 15.62
N LYS A 30 8.03 0.22 15.19
CA LYS A 30 8.98 0.99 14.37
C LYS A 30 10.34 1.12 15.03
N GLU A 31 10.39 1.28 16.36
CA GLU A 31 11.62 1.36 17.15
C GLU A 31 12.53 0.13 17.01
N ILE A 32 11.99 -1.06 16.72
CA ILE A 32 12.80 -2.27 16.51
C ILE A 32 13.77 -2.07 15.34
N SER A 33 13.39 -1.25 14.35
CA SER A 33 14.20 -0.94 13.18
C SER A 33 15.45 -0.10 13.49
N THR A 34 15.43 0.66 14.60
CA THR A 34 16.50 1.58 14.99
C THR A 34 17.47 0.97 16.00
N ARG A 35 17.10 -0.16 16.63
CA ARG A 35 17.96 -0.90 17.57
C ARG A 35 19.18 -1.49 16.88
N LYS A 36 20.25 -1.71 17.66
CA LYS A 36 21.45 -2.46 17.21
C LYS A 36 21.08 -3.91 16.84
N ILE A 37 20.27 -4.54 17.70
CA ILE A 37 19.65 -5.84 17.42
C ILE A 37 18.24 -5.58 16.93
N LYS A 38 18.05 -5.72 15.62
CA LYS A 38 16.77 -5.48 14.93
C LYS A 38 15.88 -6.73 14.95
N LYS A 39 15.84 -7.44 16.07
CA LYS A 39 15.06 -8.67 16.23
C LYS A 39 14.42 -8.74 17.61
N VAL A 40 13.18 -9.19 17.67
CA VAL A 40 12.43 -9.52 18.87
C VAL A 40 11.82 -10.90 18.68
N PRO A 41 11.72 -11.75 19.72
CA PRO A 41 11.26 -13.14 19.58
C PRO A 41 9.73 -13.30 19.55
N THR A 42 8.99 -12.24 19.21
CA THR A 42 7.53 -12.16 19.37
C THR A 42 6.76 -13.21 18.57
N LEU A 43 7.24 -13.57 17.37
CA LEU A 43 6.62 -14.56 16.49
C LEU A 43 7.52 -15.79 16.30
N ARG A 44 8.35 -16.11 17.30
CA ARG A 44 9.25 -17.26 17.22
C ARG A 44 8.44 -18.55 17.06
N GLY A 45 8.80 -19.35 16.05
CA GLY A 45 8.12 -20.61 15.73
C GLY A 45 6.86 -20.43 14.87
N ARG A 46 6.50 -19.20 14.49
CA ARG A 46 5.43 -18.92 13.53
C ARG A 46 5.99 -18.93 12.11
N THR A 47 5.24 -19.49 11.17
CA THR A 47 5.60 -19.60 9.75
C THR A 47 4.78 -18.64 8.90
N ILE A 48 5.46 -17.79 8.12
CA ILE A 48 4.83 -16.86 7.18
C ILE A 48 5.26 -17.23 5.77
N ILE A 49 4.30 -17.44 4.87
CA ILE A 49 4.58 -17.71 3.46
C ILE A 49 4.20 -16.49 2.62
N ASN A 50 5.19 -15.92 1.95
CA ASN A 50 5.03 -14.88 0.95
C ASN A 50 4.82 -15.52 -0.43
N LEU A 51 3.59 -15.52 -0.91
CA LEU A 51 3.20 -16.06 -2.22
C LEU A 51 2.99 -14.93 -3.23
N PHE A 52 4.03 -14.68 -4.05
CA PHE A 52 4.06 -13.56 -5.00
C PHE A 52 4.04 -14.08 -6.44
N PHE A 53 2.86 -14.02 -7.06
CA PHE A 53 2.69 -14.38 -8.47
C PHE A 53 3.10 -13.26 -9.43
N GLU A 54 3.10 -12.01 -8.95
CA GLU A 54 3.63 -10.86 -9.68
C GLU A 54 4.95 -10.35 -9.08
N PRO A 55 5.90 -9.87 -9.91
CA PRO A 55 7.12 -9.25 -9.42
C PRO A 55 6.85 -8.07 -8.47
N SER A 56 7.48 -8.08 -7.31
CA SER A 56 7.45 -6.97 -6.36
C SER A 56 8.64 -7.02 -5.42
N THR A 57 9.62 -6.14 -5.62
CA THR A 57 10.81 -6.10 -4.76
C THR A 57 10.47 -5.52 -3.39
N ARG A 58 9.94 -4.29 -3.34
CA ARG A 58 9.73 -3.57 -2.07
C ARG A 58 8.73 -4.27 -1.17
N THR A 59 7.59 -4.70 -1.70
CA THR A 59 6.53 -5.34 -0.90
C THR A 59 7.00 -6.68 -0.34
N ARG A 60 7.51 -7.57 -1.20
CA ARG A 60 8.01 -8.88 -0.77
C ARG A 60 9.14 -8.75 0.26
N THR A 61 10.15 -7.93 -0.04
CA THR A 61 11.30 -7.74 0.86
C THR A 61 10.88 -7.12 2.18
N SER A 62 9.93 -6.18 2.19
CA SER A 62 9.45 -5.58 3.45
C SER A 62 8.68 -6.56 4.34
N PHE A 63 7.86 -7.47 3.78
CA PHE A 63 7.22 -8.55 4.53
C PHE A 63 8.25 -9.56 5.05
N GLU A 64 9.23 -9.92 4.22
CA GLU A 64 10.33 -10.78 4.63
C GLU A 64 11.13 -10.19 5.81
N ILE A 65 11.47 -8.91 5.72
CA ILE A 65 12.14 -8.19 6.81
C ILE A 65 11.23 -8.14 8.04
N ALA A 66 9.94 -7.82 7.88
CA ALA A 66 8.99 -7.74 8.99
C ALA A 66 8.93 -9.07 9.78
N GLY A 67 8.71 -10.20 9.11
CA GLY A 67 8.70 -11.51 9.75
C GLY A 67 10.03 -11.85 10.42
N LYS A 68 11.16 -11.62 9.73
CA LYS A 68 12.50 -11.88 10.30
C LYS A 68 12.83 -11.01 11.51
N ARG A 69 12.31 -9.78 11.58
CA ARG A 69 12.46 -8.89 12.73
C ARG A 69 11.62 -9.34 13.93
N LEU A 70 10.49 -9.99 13.67
CA LEU A 70 9.66 -10.61 14.70
C LEU A 70 10.09 -12.06 15.02
N SER A 71 11.20 -12.53 14.43
CA SER A 71 11.75 -13.89 14.56
C SER A 71 10.85 -15.02 14.07
N ALA A 72 9.93 -14.73 13.14
CA ALA A 72 9.18 -15.73 12.40
C ALA A 72 10.05 -16.41 11.33
N ASP A 73 9.67 -17.64 10.98
CA ASP A 73 10.21 -18.36 9.83
C ASP A 73 9.49 -17.87 8.56
N VAL A 74 10.24 -17.27 7.63
CA VAL A 74 9.66 -16.66 6.42
C VAL A 74 10.08 -17.41 5.17
N ILE A 75 9.09 -17.90 4.43
CA ILE A 75 9.27 -18.62 3.17
C ILE A 75 8.80 -17.72 2.02
N ASN A 76 9.61 -17.58 0.98
CA ASN A 76 9.24 -16.82 -0.21
C ASN A 76 9.00 -17.77 -1.39
N ILE A 77 7.84 -17.65 -2.01
CA ILE A 77 7.46 -18.41 -3.20
C ILE A 77 7.15 -17.40 -4.32
N SER A 78 7.88 -17.53 -5.43
CA SER A 78 7.61 -16.79 -6.67
C SER A 78 6.97 -17.69 -7.72
N ALA A 79 6.06 -17.13 -8.53
CA ALA A 79 5.43 -17.85 -9.65
C ALA A 79 6.45 -18.60 -10.51
N SER A 80 7.53 -17.93 -10.92
CA SER A 80 8.58 -18.48 -11.80
C SER A 80 9.31 -19.71 -11.26
N THR A 81 9.24 -19.97 -9.96
CA THR A 81 9.90 -21.11 -9.30
C THR A 81 8.89 -22.09 -8.69
N SER A 82 7.59 -21.87 -8.91
CA SER A 82 6.51 -22.63 -8.28
C SER A 82 5.85 -23.61 -9.25
N SER A 83 5.15 -24.60 -8.68
CA SER A 83 4.34 -25.57 -9.42
C SER A 83 3.19 -24.96 -10.22
N ALA A 84 2.85 -23.68 -9.99
CA ALA A 84 1.93 -22.93 -10.86
C ALA A 84 2.43 -22.88 -12.32
N THR A 85 3.74 -22.91 -12.57
CA THR A 85 4.31 -23.03 -13.93
C THR A 85 4.03 -24.37 -14.60
N LYS A 86 3.68 -25.39 -13.81
CA LYS A 86 3.33 -26.74 -14.26
C LYS A 86 1.83 -26.94 -14.46
N GLY A 87 1.03 -25.86 -14.41
CA GLY A 87 -0.42 -25.89 -14.64
C GLY A 87 -1.27 -26.26 -13.43
N GLU A 88 -0.71 -26.23 -12.22
CA GLU A 88 -1.48 -26.39 -10.98
C GLU A 88 -2.48 -25.24 -10.80
N SER A 89 -3.69 -25.55 -10.32
CA SER A 89 -4.68 -24.50 -10.05
C SER A 89 -4.27 -23.65 -8.85
N LEU A 90 -4.75 -22.40 -8.79
CA LEU A 90 -4.47 -21.50 -7.66
C LEU A 90 -5.01 -22.07 -6.33
N LEU A 91 -6.15 -22.77 -6.37
CA LEU A 91 -6.74 -23.39 -5.19
C LEU A 91 -5.94 -24.62 -4.75
N ASP A 92 -5.51 -25.47 -5.66
CA ASP A 92 -4.66 -26.63 -5.30
C ASP A 92 -3.33 -26.16 -4.69
N THR A 93 -2.75 -25.09 -5.25
CA THR A 93 -1.56 -24.44 -4.67
C THR A 93 -1.85 -23.97 -3.24
N ALA A 94 -3.00 -23.31 -3.01
CA ALA A 94 -3.39 -22.85 -1.68
C ALA A 94 -3.60 -24.00 -0.68
N TYR A 95 -4.27 -25.08 -1.09
CA TYR A 95 -4.47 -26.27 -0.24
C TYR A 95 -3.16 -26.98 0.07
N ASN A 96 -2.25 -27.09 -0.90
CA ASN A 96 -0.93 -27.67 -0.70
C ASN A 96 -0.10 -26.85 0.29
N LEU A 97 -0.18 -25.52 0.22
CA LEU A 97 0.46 -24.64 1.20
C LEU A 97 -0.21 -24.74 2.57
N GLU A 98 -1.53 -24.78 2.64
CA GLU A 98 -2.26 -24.97 3.91
C GLU A 98 -1.90 -26.29 4.59
N ALA A 99 -1.71 -27.38 3.82
CA ALA A 99 -1.28 -28.67 4.36
C ALA A 99 0.11 -28.64 5.01
N MET A 100 0.94 -27.64 4.68
CA MET A 100 2.22 -27.37 5.37
C MET A 100 2.05 -26.61 6.68
N ASN A 101 0.80 -26.29 7.06
CA ASN A 101 0.39 -25.60 8.28
C ASN A 101 1.10 -24.25 8.54
N PRO A 102 1.08 -23.30 7.58
CA PRO A 102 1.57 -21.96 7.81
C PRO A 102 0.64 -21.17 8.73
N ASP A 103 1.21 -20.21 9.47
CA ASP A 103 0.43 -19.32 10.32
C ASP A 103 -0.17 -18.14 9.53
N ILE A 104 0.50 -17.65 8.46
CA ILE A 104 -0.01 -16.59 7.57
C ILE A 104 0.39 -16.84 6.11
N LEU A 105 -0.54 -16.56 5.18
CA LEU A 105 -0.24 -16.37 3.77
C LEU A 105 -0.28 -14.88 3.37
N VAL A 106 0.80 -14.38 2.78
CA VAL A 106 0.85 -13.05 2.17
C VAL A 106 0.81 -13.21 0.66
N ILE A 107 -0.27 -12.73 0.03
CA ILE A 107 -0.55 -13.05 -1.37
C ILE A 107 -0.51 -11.80 -2.24
N ARG A 108 0.22 -11.88 -3.36
CA ARG A 108 0.17 -10.89 -4.43
C ARG A 108 -0.14 -11.57 -5.76
N HIS A 109 -1.16 -11.08 -6.46
CA HIS A 109 -1.62 -11.67 -7.72
C HIS A 109 -2.04 -10.61 -8.75
N GLY A 110 -1.97 -10.96 -10.04
CA GLY A 110 -2.31 -10.03 -11.14
C GLY A 110 -3.80 -9.92 -11.43
N SER A 111 -4.58 -10.92 -11.04
CA SER A 111 -6.03 -10.90 -11.09
C SER A 111 -6.61 -10.41 -9.76
N SER A 112 -7.56 -9.47 -9.85
CA SER A 112 -8.34 -8.98 -8.71
C SER A 112 -9.15 -10.11 -8.06
N GLY A 113 -9.30 -10.07 -6.73
CA GLY A 113 -10.11 -11.01 -5.96
C GLY A 113 -9.45 -12.36 -5.66
N VAL A 114 -8.24 -12.62 -6.14
CA VAL A 114 -7.54 -13.89 -5.85
C VAL A 114 -7.22 -14.07 -4.35
N PRO A 115 -6.72 -13.05 -3.62
CA PRO A 115 -6.54 -13.18 -2.17
C PRO A 115 -7.85 -13.49 -1.44
N GLN A 116 -8.95 -12.87 -1.83
CA GLN A 116 -10.28 -13.14 -1.29
C GLN A 116 -10.74 -14.58 -1.53
N MET A 117 -10.59 -15.02 -2.79
CA MET A 117 -10.92 -16.39 -3.18
C MET A 117 -10.10 -17.39 -2.37
N ILE A 118 -8.79 -17.20 -2.22
CA ILE A 118 -7.95 -18.09 -1.41
C ILE A 118 -8.38 -18.07 0.06
N ALA A 119 -8.59 -16.90 0.65
CA ALA A 119 -9.00 -16.75 2.05
C ALA A 119 -10.31 -17.51 2.37
N SER A 120 -11.25 -17.56 1.42
CA SER A 120 -12.52 -18.30 1.59
C SER A 120 -12.38 -19.83 1.57
N HIS A 121 -11.24 -20.38 1.15
CA HIS A 121 -11.02 -21.82 1.04
C HIS A 121 -10.04 -22.38 2.08
N ILE A 122 -9.29 -21.53 2.78
CA ILE A 122 -8.27 -21.95 3.76
C ILE A 122 -8.53 -21.37 5.15
N LYS A 123 -7.87 -21.94 6.16
CA LYS A 123 -8.01 -21.60 7.59
C LYS A 123 -6.94 -20.66 8.14
N CYS A 124 -5.77 -20.57 7.50
CA CYS A 124 -4.76 -19.60 7.93
C CYS A 124 -5.10 -18.18 7.44
N PRO A 125 -4.86 -17.13 8.25
CA PRO A 125 -5.02 -15.73 7.82
C PRO A 125 -4.32 -15.39 6.50
N VAL A 126 -5.00 -14.60 5.67
CA VAL A 126 -4.50 -14.09 4.40
C VAL A 126 -4.31 -12.58 4.45
N ILE A 127 -3.15 -12.11 3.98
CA ILE A 127 -2.87 -10.69 3.76
C ILE A 127 -2.73 -10.40 2.27
N ASN A 128 -3.55 -9.48 1.76
CA ASN A 128 -3.46 -8.96 0.41
C ASN A 128 -2.26 -7.99 0.27
N ALA A 129 -1.22 -8.44 -0.42
CA ALA A 129 -0.03 -7.66 -0.81
C ALA A 129 -0.16 -7.05 -2.23
N GLY A 130 -1.36 -7.05 -2.78
CA GLY A 130 -1.77 -6.42 -4.02
C GLY A 130 -2.49 -7.39 -4.96
N ASP A 131 -3.67 -7.02 -5.45
CA ASP A 131 -4.42 -7.79 -6.44
C ASP A 131 -4.86 -6.92 -7.65
N GLY A 132 -4.36 -7.26 -8.85
CA GLY A 132 -4.72 -6.57 -10.09
C GLY A 132 -4.70 -5.04 -10.03
N ALA A 133 -5.82 -4.40 -10.40
CA ALA A 133 -6.03 -2.97 -10.22
C ALA A 133 -6.99 -2.67 -9.05
N HIS A 134 -7.27 -3.68 -8.23
CA HIS A 134 -8.27 -3.62 -7.17
C HIS A 134 -7.69 -2.98 -5.91
N GLU A 135 -6.95 -3.70 -5.07
CA GLU A 135 -6.48 -3.13 -3.80
C GLU A 135 -5.04 -3.48 -3.43
N HIS A 136 -4.49 -2.66 -2.52
CA HIS A 136 -3.24 -2.91 -1.82
C HIS A 136 -3.35 -2.35 -0.38
N PRO A 137 -4.08 -3.02 0.53
CA PRO A 137 -4.43 -2.46 1.83
C PRO A 137 -3.20 -2.10 2.67
N THR A 138 -2.17 -2.93 2.65
CA THR A 138 -0.93 -2.66 3.42
C THR A 138 -0.14 -1.44 2.93
N GLN A 139 -0.32 -1.03 1.67
CA GLN A 139 0.24 0.22 1.15
C GLN A 139 -0.58 1.43 1.62
N ALA A 140 -1.91 1.34 1.63
CA ALA A 140 -2.73 2.43 2.17
C ALA A 140 -2.48 2.62 3.69
N LEU A 141 -2.33 1.54 4.45
CA LEU A 141 -2.03 1.62 5.89
C LEU A 141 -0.67 2.27 6.18
N LEU A 142 0.39 1.95 5.43
CA LEU A 142 1.69 2.62 5.61
C LEU A 142 1.66 4.08 5.16
N ASP A 143 0.85 4.40 4.16
CA ASP A 143 0.63 5.77 3.71
C ASP A 143 -0.08 6.59 4.81
N LEU A 144 -1.15 6.05 5.42
CA LEU A 144 -1.80 6.65 6.59
C LEU A 144 -0.84 6.85 7.76
N LEU A 145 -0.01 5.83 8.10
CA LEU A 145 0.98 5.96 9.17
C LEU A 145 1.92 7.13 8.91
N THR A 146 2.40 7.26 7.67
CA THR A 146 3.34 8.31 7.29
C THR A 146 2.71 9.70 7.42
N ILE A 147 1.44 9.85 7.01
CA ILE A 147 0.70 11.10 7.13
C ILE A 147 0.47 11.44 8.62
N ARG A 148 0.02 10.46 9.41
CA ARG A 148 -0.23 10.61 10.85
C ARG A 148 1.03 11.03 11.60
N GLU A 149 2.19 10.50 11.24
CA GLU A 149 3.46 10.88 11.87
C GLU A 149 3.86 12.34 11.60
N ARG A 150 3.60 12.83 10.39
CA ARG A 150 3.93 14.21 9.96
C ARG A 150 2.93 15.22 10.51
N HIS A 151 1.63 14.95 10.39
CA HIS A 151 0.56 15.90 10.70
C HIS A 151 -0.08 15.71 12.08
N LYS A 152 0.20 14.61 12.78
CA LYS A 152 -0.35 14.22 14.10
C LYS A 152 -1.86 13.96 14.14
N THR A 153 -2.57 14.26 13.07
CA THR A 153 -3.97 13.95 12.83
C THR A 153 -4.14 13.48 11.39
N LEU A 154 -5.21 12.73 11.13
CA LEU A 154 -5.66 12.40 9.78
C LEU A 154 -6.90 13.22 9.41
N THR A 155 -7.80 13.46 10.36
CA THR A 155 -9.09 14.11 10.10
C THR A 155 -8.94 15.54 9.57
N GLY A 156 -9.70 15.85 8.52
CA GLY A 156 -9.78 17.18 7.91
C GLY A 156 -8.62 17.55 6.98
N LEU A 157 -7.59 16.71 6.86
CA LEU A 157 -6.48 16.95 5.95
C LEU A 157 -6.93 16.88 4.49
N LYS A 158 -6.42 17.81 3.67
CA LYS A 158 -6.68 17.87 2.24
C LYS A 158 -5.59 17.13 1.48
N VAL A 159 -5.98 16.06 0.80
CA VAL A 159 -5.07 15.21 0.03
C VAL A 159 -5.37 15.32 -1.46
N VAL A 160 -4.33 15.49 -2.26
CA VAL A 160 -4.39 15.37 -3.71
C VAL A 160 -3.65 14.11 -4.15
N ILE A 161 -4.32 13.25 -4.93
CA ILE A 161 -3.73 12.07 -5.55
C ILE A 161 -3.63 12.31 -7.06
N VAL A 162 -2.42 12.24 -7.62
CA VAL A 162 -2.14 12.64 -9.00
C VAL A 162 -1.65 11.47 -9.84
N GLY A 163 -2.30 11.18 -10.98
CA GLY A 163 -1.79 10.30 -12.02
C GLY A 163 -2.83 9.32 -12.59
N ASP A 164 -2.42 8.08 -12.84
CA ASP A 164 -3.29 7.02 -13.37
C ASP A 164 -4.21 6.45 -12.27
N ILE A 165 -5.36 7.07 -12.07
CA ILE A 165 -6.34 6.65 -11.06
C ILE A 165 -7.05 5.37 -11.51
N ALA A 166 -7.27 5.20 -12.81
CA ALA A 166 -8.03 4.09 -13.37
C ALA A 166 -7.40 2.74 -13.15
N HIS A 167 -6.08 2.68 -13.10
CA HIS A 167 -5.38 1.42 -12.96
C HIS A 167 -4.52 1.30 -11.69
N SER A 168 -4.60 2.27 -10.78
CA SER A 168 -3.82 2.27 -9.56
C SER A 168 -4.60 1.65 -8.39
N ARG A 169 -4.27 0.39 -8.08
CA ARG A 169 -4.71 -0.27 -6.84
C ARG A 169 -4.32 0.52 -5.58
N VAL A 170 -3.20 1.25 -5.65
CA VAL A 170 -2.74 2.12 -4.56
C VAL A 170 -3.63 3.35 -4.40
N ALA A 171 -4.03 3.98 -5.51
CA ALA A 171 -4.96 5.11 -5.47
C ALA A 171 -6.29 4.68 -4.87
N ARG A 172 -6.85 3.56 -5.35
CA ARG A 172 -8.13 3.04 -4.86
C ARG A 172 -8.10 2.75 -3.36
N SER A 173 -7.12 1.98 -2.87
CA SER A 173 -7.03 1.70 -1.43
C SER A 173 -6.76 2.96 -0.60
N ASN A 174 -5.94 3.91 -1.07
CA ASN A 174 -5.72 5.16 -0.34
C ASN A 174 -6.97 6.04 -0.29
N ILE A 175 -7.74 6.14 -1.37
CA ILE A 175 -8.99 6.92 -1.39
C ILE A 175 -9.97 6.38 -0.34
N LEU A 176 -10.13 5.06 -0.28
CA LEU A 176 -10.97 4.41 0.72
C LEU A 176 -10.44 4.67 2.13
N ALA A 177 -9.14 4.48 2.37
CA ALA A 177 -8.53 4.61 3.69
C ALA A 177 -8.56 6.06 4.20
N MET A 178 -8.14 7.00 3.38
CA MET A 178 -8.08 8.42 3.71
C MET A 178 -9.47 8.98 4.01
N ARG A 179 -10.47 8.64 3.20
CA ARG A 179 -11.86 9.07 3.45
C ARG A 179 -12.43 8.45 4.71
N LYS A 180 -12.17 7.17 4.95
CA LYS A 180 -12.56 6.48 6.18
C LYS A 180 -11.99 7.17 7.42
N MET A 181 -10.73 7.61 7.35
CA MET A 181 -10.08 8.39 8.42
C MET A 181 -10.41 9.90 8.42
N GLY A 182 -11.45 10.33 7.70
CA GLY A 182 -11.96 11.71 7.73
C GLY A 182 -11.18 12.74 6.92
N MET A 183 -10.35 12.32 5.96
CA MET A 183 -9.62 13.22 5.05
C MET A 183 -10.50 13.67 3.88
N VAL A 184 -10.19 14.84 3.33
CA VAL A 184 -10.80 15.36 2.10
C VAL A 184 -9.90 15.02 0.92
N VAL A 185 -10.36 14.13 0.04
CA VAL A 185 -9.54 13.62 -1.06
C VAL A 185 -9.98 14.22 -2.39
N THR A 186 -9.00 14.72 -3.14
CA THR A 186 -9.11 15.18 -4.51
C THR A 186 -8.24 14.30 -5.41
N VAL A 187 -8.79 13.88 -6.55
CA VAL A 187 -8.02 13.16 -7.58
C VAL A 187 -7.74 14.06 -8.76
N VAL A 188 -6.54 13.92 -9.32
CA VAL A 188 -6.05 14.72 -10.43
C VAL A 188 -5.41 13.82 -11.47
N GLY A 189 -5.72 14.04 -12.74
CA GLY A 189 -5.06 13.35 -13.83
C GLY A 189 -5.73 13.64 -15.16
N PRO A 190 -5.16 13.12 -16.27
CA PRO A 190 -5.81 13.16 -17.57
C PRO A 190 -7.24 12.59 -17.50
N PRO A 191 -8.24 13.16 -18.21
CA PRO A 191 -9.61 12.64 -18.20
C PRO A 191 -9.73 11.15 -18.53
N THR A 192 -8.88 10.67 -19.43
CA THR A 192 -8.74 9.26 -19.84
C THR A 192 -8.21 8.32 -18.75
N MET A 193 -7.63 8.87 -17.69
CA MET A 193 -7.04 8.13 -16.56
C MET A 193 -7.89 8.21 -15.28
N ILE A 194 -9.05 8.87 -15.34
CA ILE A 194 -9.98 8.96 -14.22
C ILE A 194 -11.21 8.09 -14.54
N PRO A 195 -11.51 7.06 -13.74
CA PRO A 195 -12.68 6.22 -13.96
C PRO A 195 -13.98 7.02 -13.98
N VAL A 196 -14.90 6.59 -14.84
CA VAL A 196 -16.29 7.03 -14.75
C VAL A 196 -16.84 6.60 -13.38
N GLY A 197 -17.55 7.51 -12.72
CA GLY A 197 -18.10 7.26 -11.39
C GLY A 197 -17.10 7.43 -10.23
N MET A 198 -15.87 7.91 -10.49
CA MET A 198 -14.89 8.17 -9.42
C MET A 198 -15.44 9.09 -8.30
N ALA A 199 -16.30 10.05 -8.65
CA ALA A 199 -16.98 10.93 -7.70
C ALA A 199 -17.92 10.18 -6.72
N GLN A 200 -18.39 8.98 -7.06
CA GLN A 200 -19.22 8.14 -6.18
C GLN A 200 -18.42 7.63 -4.97
N LEU A 201 -17.09 7.57 -5.09
CA LEU A 201 -16.20 7.35 -3.95
C LEU A 201 -15.99 8.65 -3.14
N GLY A 202 -16.84 9.66 -3.30
CA GLY A 202 -16.91 10.92 -2.54
C GLY A 202 -15.62 11.73 -2.54
N VAL A 203 -14.94 11.73 -3.68
CA VAL A 203 -13.75 12.54 -3.96
C VAL A 203 -14.09 13.69 -4.90
N SER A 204 -13.34 14.78 -4.82
CA SER A 204 -13.37 15.82 -5.85
C SER A 204 -12.49 15.41 -7.02
N ILE A 205 -12.86 15.80 -8.24
CA ILE A 205 -12.11 15.50 -9.47
C ILE A 205 -11.65 16.80 -10.10
N HIS A 206 -10.35 16.90 -10.36
CA HIS A 206 -9.74 18.01 -11.07
C HIS A 206 -8.90 17.49 -12.24
N TYR A 207 -8.80 18.29 -13.30
CA TYR A 207 -7.97 17.98 -14.47
C TYR A 207 -6.77 18.92 -14.60
N ASN A 208 -6.76 20.03 -13.85
CA ASN A 208 -5.64 20.94 -13.77
C ASN A 208 -4.88 20.70 -12.45
N LEU A 209 -3.58 20.37 -12.56
CA LEU A 209 -2.74 20.12 -11.40
C LEU A 209 -2.58 21.36 -10.52
N GLU A 210 -2.22 22.51 -11.10
CA GLU A 210 -1.95 23.73 -10.35
C GLU A 210 -3.15 24.25 -9.56
N GLU A 211 -4.36 24.12 -10.11
CA GLU A 211 -5.59 24.45 -9.40
C GLU A 211 -5.83 23.52 -8.22
N ALA A 212 -5.59 22.22 -8.40
CA ALA A 212 -5.78 21.23 -7.36
C ALA A 212 -4.74 21.35 -6.23
N LEU A 213 -3.56 21.89 -6.49
CA LEU A 213 -2.49 22.05 -5.49
C LEU A 213 -2.69 23.22 -4.51
N ARG A 214 -3.76 24.02 -4.66
CA ARG A 214 -4.02 25.15 -3.76
C ARG A 214 -4.51 24.67 -2.39
N ASP A 215 -3.88 25.16 -1.32
CA ASP A 215 -4.25 24.89 0.07
C ASP A 215 -4.33 23.39 0.42
N VAL A 216 -3.41 22.58 -0.10
CA VAL A 216 -3.33 21.13 0.17
C VAL A 216 -2.28 20.81 1.23
N ASP A 217 -2.56 19.77 2.02
CA ASP A 217 -1.66 19.29 3.07
C ASP A 217 -0.75 18.16 2.56
N VAL A 218 -1.30 17.27 1.73
CA VAL A 218 -0.61 16.09 1.21
C VAL A 218 -0.79 15.97 -0.29
N ILE A 219 0.31 15.74 -1.01
CA ILE A 219 0.34 15.43 -2.44
C ILE A 219 0.89 14.01 -2.61
N MET A 220 0.07 13.10 -3.11
CA MET A 220 0.47 11.74 -3.47
C MET A 220 0.59 11.61 -4.98
N MET A 221 1.82 11.54 -5.46
CA MET A 221 2.12 11.30 -6.86
C MET A 221 2.09 9.80 -7.15
N LEU A 222 1.47 9.41 -8.28
CA LEU A 222 1.43 8.04 -8.74
C LEU A 222 2.40 7.83 -9.90
N ARG A 223 2.96 6.62 -9.97
CA ARG A 223 3.76 6.19 -11.10
C ARG A 223 2.90 6.09 -12.35
N ILE A 224 3.34 6.69 -13.44
CA ILE A 224 2.80 6.39 -14.77
C ILE A 224 3.43 5.10 -15.31
N GLN A 225 2.58 4.15 -15.66
CA GLN A 225 2.99 2.88 -16.25
C GLN A 225 3.26 3.06 -17.74
N LEU A 226 4.51 3.35 -18.07
CA LEU A 226 4.99 3.54 -19.43
C LEU A 226 4.68 2.32 -20.32
N GLU A 227 4.70 1.13 -19.72
CA GLU A 227 4.38 -0.15 -20.36
C GLU A 227 2.93 -0.26 -20.89
N ARG A 228 2.03 0.65 -20.49
CA ARG A 228 0.61 0.66 -20.91
C ARG A 228 0.30 1.72 -21.97
N GLN A 229 1.30 2.43 -22.48
CA GLN A 229 1.08 3.51 -23.45
C GLN A 229 0.46 3.05 -24.78
N SER A 230 0.60 1.78 -25.15
CA SER A 230 -0.04 1.21 -26.34
C SER A 230 -1.57 1.30 -26.32
N GLN A 231 -2.18 1.62 -25.17
CA GLN A 231 -3.63 1.80 -25.01
C GLN A 231 -4.12 3.22 -25.34
N GLY A 232 -3.23 4.15 -25.72
CA GLY A 232 -3.62 5.50 -26.17
C GLY A 232 -4.18 6.40 -25.08
N LEU A 233 -3.80 6.18 -23.81
CA LEU A 233 -4.34 6.91 -22.65
C LEU A 233 -3.95 8.39 -22.62
N PHE A 234 -2.92 8.82 -23.36
CA PHE A 234 -2.49 10.22 -23.47
C PHE A 234 -1.54 10.37 -24.67
N SER A 235 -1.37 11.59 -25.20
CA SER A 235 -0.72 11.78 -26.50
C SER A 235 0.79 11.54 -26.44
N SER A 236 1.48 11.98 -25.38
CA SER A 236 2.91 11.68 -25.19
C SER A 236 3.40 11.83 -23.75
N PHE A 237 4.52 11.18 -23.42
CA PHE A 237 5.21 11.39 -22.13
C PHE A 237 5.60 12.84 -21.89
N ARG A 238 5.98 13.56 -22.95
CA ARG A 238 6.33 14.99 -22.86
C ARG A 238 5.11 15.81 -22.46
N GLU A 239 3.95 15.53 -23.03
CA GLU A 239 2.70 16.18 -22.65
C GLU A 239 2.35 15.88 -21.19
N TYR A 240 2.38 14.60 -20.78
CA TYR A 240 2.08 14.24 -19.39
C TYR A 240 3.03 14.94 -18.42
N SER A 241 4.34 14.91 -18.67
CA SER A 241 5.33 15.58 -17.82
C SER A 241 5.09 17.09 -17.77
N SER A 242 4.84 17.73 -18.93
CA SER A 242 4.54 19.17 -18.98
C SER A 242 3.33 19.54 -18.11
N LEU A 243 2.24 18.77 -18.20
CA LEU A 243 0.99 19.08 -17.51
C LEU A 243 0.97 18.62 -16.04
N TYR A 244 1.41 17.40 -15.76
CA TYR A 244 1.21 16.72 -14.48
C TYR A 244 2.50 16.40 -13.71
N CYS A 245 3.70 16.67 -14.25
CA CYS A 245 4.91 16.58 -13.44
C CYS A 245 4.85 17.59 -12.30
N LEU A 246 5.06 17.13 -11.07
CA LEU A 246 5.20 17.98 -9.90
C LEU A 246 6.60 18.60 -9.90
N THR A 247 6.65 19.93 -10.04
CA THR A 247 7.87 20.74 -10.07
C THR A 247 7.84 21.82 -8.99
N ALA A 248 8.99 22.40 -8.66
CA ALA A 248 9.07 23.55 -7.75
C ALA A 248 8.21 24.74 -8.18
N GLU A 249 8.04 24.93 -9.50
CA GLU A 249 7.18 25.98 -10.03
C GLU A 249 5.71 25.77 -9.66
N LYS A 250 5.18 24.57 -9.87
CA LYS A 250 3.77 24.25 -9.56
C LYS A 250 3.49 24.20 -8.06
N LEU A 251 4.50 23.93 -7.25
CA LEU A 251 4.41 23.96 -5.79
C LEU A 251 4.40 25.37 -5.19
N LYS A 252 4.71 26.43 -5.94
CA LYS A 252 4.73 27.81 -5.41
C LYS A 252 3.42 28.23 -4.73
N ASN A 253 2.30 27.68 -5.19
CA ASN A 253 0.95 27.97 -4.68
C ASN A 253 0.45 26.91 -3.68
N ALA A 254 1.25 25.88 -3.38
CA ALA A 254 0.92 24.89 -2.37
C ALA A 254 1.18 25.43 -0.95
N SER A 255 0.63 24.75 0.06
CA SER A 255 0.94 25.06 1.45
C SER A 255 2.44 24.95 1.71
N LYS A 256 3.00 25.89 2.49
CA LYS A 256 4.41 25.87 2.88
C LYS A 256 4.81 24.62 3.67
N GLN A 257 3.85 23.90 4.23
CA GLN A 257 4.09 22.66 5.00
C GLN A 257 3.61 21.41 4.26
N VAL A 258 3.41 21.49 2.94
CA VAL A 258 2.93 20.35 2.16
C VAL A 258 3.86 19.15 2.29
N MET A 259 3.25 17.97 2.36
CA MET A 259 3.91 16.67 2.40
C MET A 259 3.78 16.00 1.03
N ILE A 260 4.89 15.45 0.51
CA ILE A 260 4.93 14.84 -0.82
C ILE A 260 5.23 13.34 -0.68
N MET A 261 4.34 12.53 -1.20
CA MET A 261 4.36 11.07 -1.13
C MET A 261 4.41 10.45 -2.52
N HIS A 262 5.02 9.27 -2.62
CA HIS A 262 5.01 8.49 -3.85
C HIS A 262 5.18 7.00 -3.53
N PRO A 263 4.25 6.12 -3.92
CA PRO A 263 4.30 4.71 -3.55
C PRO A 263 5.42 3.96 -4.28
N GLY A 264 5.92 4.51 -5.39
CA GLY A 264 7.07 4.05 -6.18
C GLY A 264 6.78 2.83 -7.06
N PRO A 265 7.76 2.37 -7.87
CA PRO A 265 9.01 3.07 -8.20
C PRO A 265 8.74 4.39 -8.92
N VAL A 266 9.66 5.35 -8.80
CA VAL A 266 9.51 6.71 -9.35
C VAL A 266 10.12 6.78 -10.74
N ASN A 267 9.39 7.32 -11.73
CA ASN A 267 9.94 7.78 -12.99
C ASN A 267 10.37 9.25 -12.84
N ARG A 268 11.66 9.47 -12.59
CA ARG A 268 12.24 10.80 -12.38
C ARG A 268 12.01 11.67 -13.62
N GLY A 269 11.45 12.87 -13.43
CA GLY A 269 11.17 13.83 -14.50
C GLY A 269 9.88 13.57 -15.29
N VAL A 270 9.10 12.54 -14.94
CA VAL A 270 7.80 12.27 -15.58
C VAL A 270 6.67 12.71 -14.66
N GLU A 271 6.44 12.02 -13.54
CA GLU A 271 5.44 12.45 -12.54
C GLU A 271 6.00 13.42 -11.51
N ILE A 272 7.29 13.37 -11.19
CA ILE A 272 7.90 14.21 -10.16
C ILE A 272 9.32 14.61 -10.57
N SER A 273 9.67 15.88 -10.39
CA SER A 273 11.01 16.36 -10.66
C SER A 273 12.00 15.96 -9.56
N LEU A 274 13.28 15.96 -9.90
CA LEU A 274 14.35 15.47 -9.03
C LEU A 274 14.49 16.31 -7.75
N ASP A 275 14.47 17.63 -7.90
CA ASP A 275 14.56 18.62 -6.84
C ASP A 275 13.40 18.50 -5.84
N ILE A 276 12.22 18.09 -6.30
CA ILE A 276 11.07 17.85 -5.42
C ILE A 276 11.21 16.51 -4.71
N LEU A 277 11.63 15.46 -5.42
CA LEU A 277 11.83 14.14 -4.84
C LEU A 277 12.91 14.14 -3.74
N GLU A 278 13.98 14.91 -3.92
CA GLU A 278 15.10 15.05 -2.98
C GLU A 278 14.95 16.25 -2.04
N GLY A 279 13.84 16.97 -2.15
CA GLY A 279 13.52 18.15 -1.35
C GLY A 279 12.98 17.82 0.04
N PRO A 280 12.89 18.83 0.92
CA PRO A 280 12.51 18.65 2.34
C PRO A 280 11.05 18.26 2.59
N HIS A 281 10.20 18.34 1.55
CA HIS A 281 8.78 17.98 1.60
C HIS A 281 8.54 16.50 1.25
N SER A 282 9.49 15.85 0.60
CA SER A 282 9.40 14.45 0.18
C SER A 282 9.55 13.52 1.37
N VAL A 283 8.63 12.56 1.48
CA VAL A 283 8.64 11.54 2.55
C VAL A 283 8.74 10.11 1.98
N VAL A 284 9.20 9.97 0.74
CA VAL A 284 9.17 8.69 -0.01
C VAL A 284 10.01 7.61 0.69
N LEU A 285 11.11 7.98 1.33
CA LEU A 285 11.95 7.03 2.07
C LEU A 285 11.35 6.67 3.43
N GLU A 286 10.69 7.61 4.09
CA GLU A 286 9.91 7.38 5.30
C GLU A 286 8.76 6.40 5.04
N GLN A 287 8.08 6.49 3.89
CA GLN A 287 7.06 5.51 3.49
C GLN A 287 7.64 4.08 3.42
N VAL A 288 8.86 3.91 2.88
CA VAL A 288 9.52 2.59 2.81
C VAL A 288 9.78 2.05 4.22
N HIS A 289 10.24 2.90 5.14
CA HIS A 289 10.48 2.52 6.52
C HIS A 289 9.18 2.14 7.24
N ASN A 290 8.15 2.98 7.12
CA ASN A 290 6.82 2.76 7.68
C ASN A 290 6.15 1.51 7.11
N GLY A 291 6.46 1.17 5.87
CA GLY A 291 6.03 -0.08 5.26
C GLY A 291 6.52 -1.33 5.97
N VAL A 292 7.70 -1.31 6.60
CA VAL A 292 8.14 -2.47 7.42
C VAL A 292 7.40 -2.48 8.75
N ALA A 293 7.24 -1.33 9.39
CA ALA A 293 6.56 -1.20 10.67
C ALA A 293 5.09 -1.65 10.62
N VAL A 294 4.33 -1.20 9.60
CA VAL A 294 2.94 -1.63 9.39
C VAL A 294 2.85 -3.12 9.12
N ARG A 295 3.75 -3.68 8.31
CA ARG A 295 3.75 -5.12 8.05
C ARG A 295 4.12 -5.93 9.29
N MET A 296 5.00 -5.43 10.16
CA MET A 296 5.25 -6.04 11.47
C MET A 296 3.99 -6.00 12.34
N ALA A 297 3.27 -4.87 12.38
CA ALA A 297 2.03 -4.74 13.14
C ALA A 297 0.95 -5.72 12.67
N LEU A 298 0.74 -5.84 11.36
CA LEU A 298 -0.23 -6.78 10.80
C LEU A 298 0.10 -8.24 11.17
N LEU A 299 1.36 -8.65 11.01
CA LEU A 299 1.79 -10.00 11.38
C LEU A 299 1.62 -10.27 12.89
N TYR A 300 1.93 -9.28 13.72
CA TYR A 300 1.79 -9.37 15.16
C TYR A 300 0.32 -9.48 15.58
N LEU A 301 -0.53 -8.55 15.14
CA LEU A 301 -1.93 -8.48 15.56
C LEU A 301 -2.73 -9.71 15.11
N LEU A 302 -2.45 -10.25 13.91
CA LEU A 302 -3.12 -11.44 13.41
C LEU A 302 -2.72 -12.73 14.15
N LEU A 303 -1.50 -12.81 14.72
CA LEU A 303 -0.99 -14.04 15.35
C LEU A 303 -1.03 -14.04 16.88
N GLU A 304 -0.91 -12.87 17.50
CA GLU A 304 -0.97 -12.72 18.96
C GLU A 304 -2.37 -12.35 19.44
N GLY A 305 -3.15 -11.62 18.63
CA GLY A 305 -4.56 -11.36 18.93
C GLY A 305 -5.44 -12.62 18.94
N GLY A 306 -5.02 -13.69 18.24
CA GLY A 306 -5.76 -14.95 18.20
C GLY A 306 -5.47 -15.91 19.36
N ASN A 307 -4.48 -15.64 20.22
CA ASN A 307 -4.04 -16.58 21.27
C ASN A 307 -4.76 -16.39 22.62
N GLU A 308 -5.67 -15.42 22.77
CA GLU A 308 -6.44 -15.28 24.03
C GLU A 308 -7.50 -16.40 24.22
N ASP A 309 -7.84 -17.15 23.16
CA ASP A 309 -8.84 -18.24 23.21
C ASP A 309 -8.23 -19.65 23.35
N SER A 310 -6.93 -19.79 23.61
CA SER A 310 -6.26 -21.10 23.69
C SER A 310 -5.29 -21.24 24.86
N ASN A 311 -5.80 -20.99 26.07
CA ASN A 311 -5.29 -21.57 27.31
C ASN A 311 -6.43 -22.00 28.23
#